data_AF-A0A453M9G4-F1
#
_entry.id   AF-A0A453M9G4-F1
#
_cell.length_a   1.000
_cell.length_b   1.000
_cell.length_c   1.000
_cell.angle_alpha   90.00
_cell.angle_beta   90.00
_cell.angle_gamma   90.00
#
_symmetry.space_group_name_H-M   'P 1'
#
loop_
_entity.id
_entity.type
_entity.pdbx_description
1 polymer ?
#
loop_
_entity_poly.entity_id
_entity_poly.type
_entity_poly.pdbx_seq_one_letter_code
_entity_poly.pdbx_strand_id
1 'polypeptide(L)'
;NFSSSDFWVLVSALKEFITNEGNGELPLEGTIPDMTSLTEYYVSLQKIYQAKAESDCLAMEHRVKSILKRIGRDPESISRAYIKTFCKNTRKLKVCRYRSMEEEFSSPALSEVQKYFADEDSCYAMNFYVLLRAVDRLAASYSRLPGIFDRYMRKMRIHLW
;
A
#
# COMPACT_ATOMS: atom_id res chain seq x y z
N ASN A 1 -9.85 10.68 -18.31
CA ASN A 1 -9.99 9.24 -17.98
C ASN A 1 -11.06 9.05 -16.92
N PHE A 2 -12.23 8.56 -17.32
CA PHE A 2 -13.35 8.21 -16.41
C PHE A 2 -13.01 7.05 -15.44
N SER A 3 -11.82 6.45 -15.56
CA SER A 3 -11.36 5.28 -14.81
C SER A 3 -10.57 5.59 -13.53
N SER A 4 -10.38 6.86 -13.16
CA SER A 4 -9.68 7.21 -11.93
C SER A 4 -10.48 6.75 -10.71
N SER A 5 -9.87 5.92 -9.85
CA SER A 5 -10.49 5.48 -8.60
C SER A 5 -10.71 6.64 -7.64
N ASP A 6 -11.64 6.48 -6.70
CA ASP A 6 -12.01 7.48 -5.68
C ASP A 6 -10.77 7.98 -4.93
N PHE A 7 -9.86 7.07 -4.62
CA PHE A 7 -8.59 7.41 -3.98
C PHE A 7 -7.79 8.43 -4.79
N TRP A 8 -7.63 8.24 -6.10
CA TRP A 8 -6.87 9.17 -6.94
C TRP A 8 -7.61 10.49 -7.19
N VAL A 9 -8.95 10.48 -7.20
CA VAL A 9 -9.76 11.70 -7.21
C VAL A 9 -9.50 12.51 -5.92
N LEU A 10 -9.53 11.86 -4.76
CA LEU A 10 -9.25 12.47 -3.47
C LEU A 10 -7.81 13.01 -3.37
N VAL A 11 -6.82 12.25 -3.86
CA VAL A 11 -5.42 12.71 -3.91
C VAL A 11 -5.25 13.91 -4.85
N SER A 12 -5.96 13.93 -5.98
CA SER A 12 -5.96 15.10 -6.87
C SER A 12 -6.60 16.32 -6.20
N ALA A 13 -7.73 16.13 -5.49
CA ALA A 13 -8.37 17.18 -4.72
C ALA A 13 -7.46 17.71 -3.61
N LEU A 14 -6.74 16.82 -2.92
CA LEU A 14 -5.76 17.16 -1.89
C LEU A 14 -4.63 18.02 -2.46
N LYS A 15 -4.09 17.64 -3.63
CA LYS A 15 -3.06 18.44 -4.30
C LYS A 15 -3.57 19.85 -4.60
N GLU A 16 -4.79 19.98 -5.12
CA GLU A 16 -5.39 21.28 -5.39
C GLU A 16 -5.72 22.06 -4.09
N PHE A 17 -6.08 21.39 -3.00
CA PHE A 17 -6.30 22.02 -1.69
C PHE A 17 -5.01 22.65 -1.17
N ILE A 18 -3.92 21.89 -1.16
CA ILE A 18 -2.60 22.34 -0.67
C ILE A 18 -2.18 23.64 -1.36
N THR A 19 -2.39 23.74 -2.68
CA THR A 19 -1.97 24.92 -3.45
C THR A 19 -2.84 26.16 -3.27
N ASN A 20 -4.06 26.01 -2.74
CA ASN A 20 -5.07 27.08 -2.74
C ASN A 20 -5.54 27.44 -1.32
N GLU A 21 -6.38 26.63 -0.68
CA GLU A 21 -6.88 26.90 0.68
C GLU A 21 -5.90 26.46 1.79
N GLY A 22 -5.06 25.48 1.48
CA GLY A 22 -4.11 24.88 2.41
C GLY A 22 -2.86 25.70 2.64
N ASN A 23 -2.54 26.69 1.80
CA ASN A 23 -1.30 27.49 1.89
C ASN A 23 -0.03 26.64 2.03
N GLY A 24 0.06 25.53 1.29
CA GLY A 24 1.18 24.58 1.37
C GLY A 24 1.00 23.47 2.41
N GLU A 25 -0.03 23.53 3.24
CA GLU A 25 -0.30 22.54 4.29
C GLU A 25 -1.43 21.56 3.94
N LEU A 26 -1.41 20.42 4.63
CA LEU A 26 -2.45 19.40 4.56
C LEU A 26 -3.69 19.82 5.37
N PRO A 27 -4.89 19.32 5.02
CA PRO A 27 -6.09 19.46 5.85
C PRO A 27 -5.83 19.06 7.30
N LEU A 28 -6.38 19.84 8.23
CA LEU A 28 -6.20 19.57 9.66
C LEU A 28 -6.97 18.30 10.08
N GLU A 29 -6.36 17.45 10.91
CA GLU A 29 -7.01 16.25 11.47
C GLU A 29 -8.13 16.61 12.46
N GLY A 30 -8.01 17.78 13.11
CA GLY A 30 -8.98 18.34 14.05
C GLY A 30 -8.91 17.77 15.47
N THR A 31 -8.05 16.78 15.71
CA THR A 31 -7.75 16.24 17.03
C THR A 31 -6.48 16.85 17.60
N ILE A 32 -6.48 17.12 18.90
CA ILE A 32 -5.30 17.52 19.66
C ILE A 32 -5.00 16.46 20.74
N PRO A 33 -3.73 16.22 21.08
CA PRO A 33 -3.37 15.35 22.19
C PRO A 33 -3.74 15.99 23.54
N ASP A 34 -3.73 15.18 24.58
CA ASP A 34 -3.95 15.65 25.96
C ASP A 34 -2.87 16.66 26.38
N MET A 35 -3.23 17.61 27.23
CA MET A 35 -2.32 18.63 27.77
C MET A 35 -2.75 19.16 29.13
N THR A 36 -1.77 19.46 30.00
CA THR A 36 -2.02 20.14 31.28
C THR A 36 -2.51 21.57 31.03
N SER A 37 -3.80 21.81 31.26
CA SER A 37 -4.44 23.11 31.10
C SER A 37 -5.72 23.18 31.92
N LEU A 38 -6.30 24.37 32.04
CA LEU A 38 -7.66 24.49 32.56
C LEU A 38 -8.65 23.88 31.55
N THR A 39 -9.66 23.16 32.05
CA THR A 39 -10.68 22.50 31.23
C THR A 39 -11.29 23.44 30.19
N GLU A 40 -11.56 24.69 30.56
CA GLU A 40 -12.14 25.70 29.67
C GLU A 40 -11.21 26.03 28.49
N TYR A 41 -9.91 26.15 28.73
CA TYR A 41 -8.92 26.41 27.68
C TYR A 41 -8.73 25.21 26.77
N TYR A 42 -8.67 23.99 27.34
CA TYR A 42 -8.59 22.77 26.55
C TYR A 42 -9.78 22.62 25.59
N VAL A 43 -11.01 22.76 26.11
CA VAL A 43 -12.24 22.64 25.32
C VAL A 43 -12.31 23.73 24.25
N SER A 44 -11.92 24.95 24.58
CA SER A 44 -11.90 26.06 23.62
C SER A 44 -10.91 25.80 22.48
N LEU A 45 -9.69 25.34 22.81
CA LEU A 45 -8.68 24.99 21.81
C LEU A 45 -9.14 23.82 20.93
N GLN A 46 -9.71 22.78 21.53
CA GLN A 46 -10.24 21.64 20.81
C GLN A 46 -11.31 22.06 19.78
N LYS A 47 -12.22 22.96 20.17
CA LYS A 47 -13.25 23.50 19.26
C LYS A 47 -12.65 24.27 18.09
N ILE A 48 -11.58 25.04 18.29
CA ILE A 48 -10.88 25.75 17.22
C ILE A 48 -10.31 24.76 16.19
N TYR A 49 -9.65 23.69 16.65
CA TYR A 49 -9.11 22.66 15.77
C TYR A 49 -10.20 21.91 15.02
N GLN A 50 -11.31 21.56 15.69
CA GLN A 50 -12.46 20.91 15.05
C GLN A 50 -13.10 21.80 13.99
N ALA A 51 -13.27 23.10 14.28
CA ALA A 51 -13.85 24.06 13.34
C ALA A 51 -12.96 24.23 12.10
N LYS A 52 -11.64 24.34 12.27
CA LYS A 52 -10.71 24.40 11.14
C LYS A 52 -10.72 23.12 10.32
N ALA A 53 -10.71 21.95 10.96
CA ALA A 53 -10.79 20.67 10.26
C ALA A 53 -12.09 20.50 9.46
N GLU A 54 -13.22 20.99 9.99
CA GLU A 54 -14.49 20.99 9.26
C GLU A 54 -14.45 21.94 8.06
N SER A 55 -13.87 23.14 8.22
CA SER A 55 -13.65 24.09 7.12
C SER A 55 -12.77 23.49 6.00
N ASP A 56 -11.67 22.82 6.37
CA ASP A 56 -10.79 22.14 5.41
C ASP A 56 -11.50 21.00 4.69
N CYS A 57 -12.33 20.24 5.41
CA CYS A 57 -13.12 19.16 4.83
C CYS A 57 -14.14 19.69 3.81
N LEU A 58 -14.76 20.85 4.07
CA LEU A 58 -15.68 21.50 3.13
C LEU A 58 -14.96 21.97 1.86
N ALA A 59 -13.77 22.58 2.00
CA ALA A 59 -12.95 22.97 0.85
C ALA A 59 -12.55 21.74 0.01
N MET A 60 -12.14 20.66 0.67
CA MET A 60 -11.86 19.37 0.03
C MET A 60 -13.09 18.82 -0.71
N GLU A 61 -14.28 18.88 -0.11
CA GLU A 61 -15.52 18.42 -0.73
C GLU A 61 -15.83 19.19 -2.03
N HIS A 62 -15.69 20.51 -2.02
CA HIS A 62 -15.88 21.33 -3.22
C HIS A 62 -14.91 20.93 -4.35
N ARG A 63 -13.65 20.65 -4.02
CA ARG A 63 -12.64 20.20 -5.00
C ARG A 63 -12.96 18.83 -5.56
N VAL A 64 -13.33 17.89 -4.70
CA VAL A 64 -13.75 16.55 -5.13
C VAL A 64 -14.92 16.65 -6.12
N LYS A 65 -15.96 17.42 -5.78
CA LYS A 65 -17.12 17.63 -6.66
C LYS A 65 -16.74 18.29 -7.99
N SER A 66 -15.86 19.28 -7.97
CA SER A 66 -15.33 19.93 -9.18
C SER A 66 -14.58 18.94 -10.08
N ILE A 67 -13.71 18.12 -9.49
CA ILE A 67 -12.94 17.11 -10.22
C ILE A 67 -13.86 16.03 -10.80
N LEU A 68 -14.82 15.51 -10.02
CA LEU A 68 -15.80 14.52 -10.46
C LEU A 68 -16.59 15.05 -11.67
N LYS A 69 -17.07 16.29 -11.60
CA LYS A 69 -17.75 16.95 -12.73
C LYS A 69 -16.85 17.07 -13.96
N ARG A 70 -15.58 17.46 -13.79
CA ARG A 70 -14.60 17.57 -14.89
C ARG A 70 -14.30 16.23 -15.56
N ILE A 71 -14.27 15.14 -14.80
CA ILE A 71 -14.07 13.79 -15.35
C ILE A 71 -15.39 13.12 -15.78
N GLY A 72 -16.53 13.82 -15.69
CA GLY A 72 -17.86 13.34 -16.10
C GLY A 72 -18.43 12.22 -15.22
N ARG A 73 -17.99 12.13 -13.95
CA ARG A 73 -18.56 11.22 -12.94
C ARG A 73 -19.57 11.98 -12.08
N ASP A 74 -20.54 11.26 -11.53
CA ASP A 74 -21.51 11.83 -10.59
C ASP A 74 -20.80 12.57 -9.42
N PRO A 75 -21.06 13.87 -9.20
CA PRO A 75 -20.47 14.66 -8.11
C PRO A 75 -20.73 14.10 -6.71
N GLU A 76 -21.81 13.32 -6.52
CA GLU A 76 -22.15 12.72 -5.22
C GLU A 76 -21.66 11.28 -5.08
N SER A 77 -20.91 10.77 -6.06
CA SER A 77 -20.38 9.39 -6.03
C SER A 77 -19.33 9.14 -4.95
N ILE A 78 -18.78 10.19 -4.33
CA ILE A 78 -17.87 10.11 -3.19
C ILE A 78 -18.53 10.81 -2.01
N SER A 79 -18.91 10.04 -0.99
CA SER A 79 -19.67 10.59 0.15
C SER A 79 -18.83 11.54 1.02
N ARG A 80 -19.49 12.52 1.62
CA ARG A 80 -18.87 13.43 2.59
C ARG A 80 -18.20 12.70 3.76
N ALA A 81 -18.79 11.60 4.24
CA ALA A 81 -18.21 10.79 5.32
C ALA A 81 -16.85 10.19 4.91
N TYR A 82 -16.72 9.75 3.66
CA TYR A 82 -15.46 9.24 3.13
C TYR A 82 -14.43 10.35 2.95
N ILE A 83 -14.84 11.52 2.44
CA ILE A 83 -13.97 12.71 2.32
C ILE A 83 -13.45 13.15 3.69
N LYS A 84 -14.32 13.19 4.72
CA LYS A 84 -13.94 13.53 6.09
C LYS A 84 -12.94 12.54 6.68
N THR A 85 -13.14 11.25 6.43
CA THR A 85 -12.21 10.19 6.85
C THR A 85 -10.86 10.34 6.13
N PHE A 86 -10.88 10.67 4.84
CA PHE A 86 -9.68 10.94 4.07
C PHE A 86 -8.92 12.14 4.64
N CYS A 87 -9.58 13.28 4.90
CA CYS A 87 -8.96 14.49 5.46
C CYS A 87 -8.20 14.20 6.76
N LYS A 88 -8.82 13.46 7.68
CA LYS A 88 -8.20 13.02 8.95
C LYS A 88 -6.94 12.17 8.77
N ASN A 89 -6.83 11.44 7.67
CA ASN A 89 -5.75 10.48 7.42
C ASN A 89 -4.77 10.94 6.33
N THR A 90 -4.86 12.19 5.86
CA THR A 90 -3.99 12.74 4.81
C THR A 90 -2.49 12.57 5.09
N ARG A 91 -2.07 12.73 6.35
CA ARG A 91 -0.68 12.54 6.80
C ARG A 91 -0.22 11.08 6.82
N LYS A 92 -1.17 10.12 6.75
CA LYS A 92 -0.95 8.68 6.92
C LYS A 92 -1.11 7.92 5.60
N LEU A 93 -1.35 8.62 4.49
CA LEU A 93 -1.56 7.99 3.18
C LEU A 93 -0.31 7.23 2.73
N LYS A 94 -0.52 6.00 2.26
CA LYS A 94 0.53 5.13 1.70
C LYS A 94 0.01 4.48 0.42
N VAL A 95 0.90 4.32 -0.56
CA VAL A 95 0.63 3.61 -1.81
C VAL A 95 1.67 2.52 -1.96
N CYS A 96 1.24 1.26 -1.86
CA CYS A 96 2.10 0.11 -2.11
C CYS A 96 1.80 -0.41 -3.52
N ARG A 97 2.84 -0.50 -4.37
CA ARG A 97 2.76 -1.10 -5.70
C ARG A 97 3.68 -2.30 -5.72
N TYR A 98 3.10 -3.45 -6.03
CA TYR A 98 3.82 -4.71 -6.17
C TYR A 98 4.03 -5.03 -7.64
N ARG A 99 5.03 -5.86 -7.90
CA ARG A 99 5.22 -6.49 -9.20
C ARG A 99 4.28 -7.67 -9.34
N SER A 100 3.93 -8.03 -10.57
CA SER A 100 3.16 -9.25 -10.78
C SER A 100 4.05 -10.49 -10.60
N MET A 101 3.43 -11.65 -10.33
CA MET A 101 4.19 -12.89 -10.28
C MET A 101 4.77 -13.25 -11.64
N GLU A 102 4.07 -12.95 -12.73
CA GLU A 102 4.57 -13.18 -14.09
C GLU A 102 5.85 -12.39 -14.35
N GLU A 103 5.88 -11.12 -13.93
CA GLU A 103 7.07 -10.27 -14.02
C GLU A 103 8.22 -10.79 -13.16
N GLU A 104 7.92 -11.26 -11.95
CA GLU A 104 8.91 -11.86 -11.06
C GLU A 104 9.56 -13.10 -11.70
N PHE A 105 8.76 -13.94 -12.36
CA PHE A 105 9.22 -15.18 -12.96
C PHE A 105 9.95 -14.98 -14.29
N SER A 106 9.49 -14.03 -15.11
CA SER A 106 10.03 -13.76 -16.44
C SER A 106 11.20 -12.77 -16.42
N SER A 107 11.21 -11.82 -15.49
CA SER A 107 12.22 -10.76 -15.38
C SER A 107 12.50 -10.43 -13.91
N PRO A 108 13.21 -11.29 -13.17
CA PRO A 108 13.50 -11.04 -11.76
C PRO A 108 14.31 -9.77 -11.56
N ALA A 109 13.99 -9.00 -10.51
CA ALA A 109 14.69 -7.75 -10.18
C ALA A 109 16.02 -8.07 -9.50
N LEU A 110 17.04 -8.36 -10.31
CA LEU A 110 18.34 -8.86 -9.82
C LEU A 110 19.01 -7.93 -8.81
N SER A 111 18.88 -6.61 -8.96
CA SER A 111 19.44 -5.64 -8.01
C SER A 111 18.82 -5.75 -6.61
N GLU A 112 17.50 -5.93 -6.53
CA GLU A 112 16.81 -6.11 -5.25
C GLU A 112 17.16 -7.46 -4.64
N VAL A 113 17.19 -8.52 -5.45
CA VAL A 113 17.60 -9.85 -5.00
C VAL A 113 19.01 -9.83 -4.42
N GLN A 114 19.96 -9.17 -5.09
CA GLN A 114 21.34 -9.01 -4.60
C GLN A 114 21.40 -8.24 -3.28
N LYS A 115 20.60 -7.18 -3.15
CA LYS A 115 20.51 -6.39 -1.93
C LYS A 115 20.05 -7.24 -0.74
N TYR A 116 19.02 -8.07 -0.92
CA TYR A 116 18.55 -8.96 0.14
C TYR A 116 19.53 -10.10 0.46
N PHE A 117 20.34 -10.54 -0.51
CA PHE A 117 21.43 -11.48 -0.24
C PHE A 117 22.55 -10.86 0.62
N ALA A 118 22.82 -9.58 0.43
CA ALA A 118 23.85 -8.86 1.18
C ALA A 118 23.41 -8.42 2.58
N ASP A 119 22.11 -8.50 2.88
CA ASP A 119 21.54 -8.16 4.18
C ASP A 119 21.57 -9.37 5.10
N GLU A 120 22.37 -9.31 6.18
CA GLU A 120 22.58 -10.41 7.12
C GLU A 120 21.27 -10.89 7.76
N ASP A 121 20.31 -9.98 7.99
CA ASP A 121 19.03 -10.29 8.64
C ASP A 121 18.01 -10.91 7.67
N SER A 122 18.18 -10.77 6.35
CA SER A 122 17.20 -11.25 5.36
C SER A 122 17.76 -12.27 4.36
N CYS A 123 19.07 -12.50 4.35
CA CYS A 123 19.74 -13.40 3.42
C CYS A 123 19.19 -14.84 3.47
N TYR A 124 18.79 -15.33 4.65
CA TYR A 124 18.25 -16.70 4.79
C TYR A 124 16.93 -16.87 4.04
N ALA A 125 16.04 -15.87 4.09
CA ALA A 125 14.74 -15.93 3.40
C ALA A 125 14.94 -15.97 1.88
N MET A 126 15.92 -15.20 1.38
CA MET A 126 16.28 -15.23 -0.04
C MET A 126 16.95 -16.54 -0.47
N ASN A 127 17.77 -17.15 0.40
CA ASN A 127 18.31 -18.49 0.15
C ASN A 127 17.17 -19.50 -0.05
N PHE A 128 16.15 -19.47 0.82
CA PHE A 128 14.97 -20.34 0.67
C PHE A 128 14.18 -20.03 -0.59
N TYR A 129 13.99 -18.75 -0.92
CA TYR A 129 13.34 -18.35 -2.16
C TYR A 129 14.03 -18.99 -3.38
N VAL A 130 15.35 -18.82 -3.52
CA VAL A 130 16.10 -19.40 -4.66
C VAL A 130 16.08 -20.92 -4.64
N LEU A 131 16.15 -21.54 -3.46
CA LEU A 131 16.06 -22.99 -3.34
C LEU A 131 14.70 -23.52 -3.84
N LEU A 132 13.60 -22.88 -3.46
CA LEU A 132 12.26 -23.24 -3.91
C LEU A 132 12.13 -23.09 -5.44
N ARG A 133 12.68 -22.02 -6.02
CA ARG A 133 12.74 -21.83 -7.49
C ARG A 133 13.49 -22.98 -8.17
N ALA A 134 14.59 -23.44 -7.59
CA ALA A 134 15.35 -24.58 -8.11
C ALA A 134 14.57 -25.89 -8.00
N VAL A 135 13.85 -26.11 -6.88
CA VAL A 135 12.97 -27.27 -6.69
C VAL A 135 11.87 -27.32 -7.76
N ASP A 136 11.19 -26.19 -8.01
CA ASP A 136 10.14 -26.11 -9.03
C ASP A 136 10.70 -26.42 -10.43
N ARG A 137 11.87 -25.85 -10.76
CA ARG A 137 12.54 -26.12 -12.05
C ARG A 137 12.91 -27.60 -12.20
N LEU A 138 13.41 -28.22 -11.13
CA LEU A 138 13.74 -29.64 -11.13
C LEU A 138 12.47 -30.49 -11.32
N ALA A 139 11.41 -30.19 -10.58
CA ALA A 139 10.14 -30.90 -10.68
C ALA A 139 9.54 -30.82 -12.08
N ALA A 140 9.59 -29.64 -12.72
CA ALA A 140 9.16 -29.45 -14.10
C ALA A 140 10.01 -30.25 -15.11
N SER A 141 11.31 -30.41 -14.85
CA SER A 141 12.23 -31.11 -15.76
C SER A 141 12.17 -32.64 -15.62
N TYR A 142 11.99 -33.14 -14.39
CA TYR A 142 12.07 -34.57 -14.07
C TYR A 142 10.74 -35.20 -13.63
N SER A 143 9.64 -34.43 -13.67
CA SER A 143 8.30 -34.84 -13.20
C SER A 143 8.29 -35.41 -11.77
N ARG A 144 9.24 -35.00 -10.93
CA ARG A 144 9.41 -35.49 -9.56
C ARG A 144 10.07 -34.45 -8.67
N LEU A 145 9.63 -34.36 -7.42
CA LEU A 145 10.28 -33.53 -6.41
C LEU A 145 11.66 -34.09 -6.00
N PRO A 146 12.62 -33.21 -5.64
CA PRO A 146 13.89 -33.64 -5.07
C PRO A 146 13.69 -34.43 -3.76
N GLY A 147 14.55 -35.43 -3.53
CA GLY A 147 14.51 -36.26 -2.32
C GLY A 147 13.51 -37.42 -2.33
N ILE A 148 12.58 -37.48 -3.31
CA ILE A 148 11.72 -38.66 -3.49
C ILE A 148 12.54 -39.76 -4.18
N PHE A 149 12.97 -40.76 -3.41
CA PHE A 149 13.57 -41.98 -3.94
C PHE A 149 12.49 -43.04 -4.09
N ASP A 150 12.34 -43.59 -5.29
CA ASP A 150 11.53 -44.78 -5.51
C ASP A 150 12.17 -45.94 -4.74
N ARG A 151 11.62 -46.27 -3.56
CA ARG A 151 12.14 -47.36 -2.71
C ARG A 151 12.10 -48.72 -3.42
N TYR A 152 11.37 -48.85 -4.52
CA TYR A 152 11.21 -50.07 -5.29
C TYR A 152 12.43 -50.45 -6.16
N MET A 153 13.36 -49.53 -6.43
CA MET A 153 14.56 -49.82 -7.22
C MET A 153 15.75 -50.36 -6.41
N ARG A 154 15.62 -50.56 -5.08
CA ARG A 154 16.71 -51.12 -4.24
C ARG A 154 16.68 -52.64 -4.08
N LYS A 155 15.66 -53.34 -4.59
CA LYS A 155 15.57 -54.80 -4.45
C LYS A 155 16.19 -55.60 -5.61
N MET A 156 16.74 -54.95 -6.63
CA MET A 156 17.16 -55.62 -7.87
C MET A 156 18.64 -55.44 -8.23
N ARG A 157 19.52 -55.21 -7.25
CA ARG A 157 20.98 -55.19 -7.49
C ARG A 157 21.80 -55.64 -6.28
N ILE A 158 21.46 -56.82 -5.79
CA ILE A 158 22.40 -57.70 -5.08
C ILE A 158 22.09 -59.07 -5.67
N HIS A 159 23.11 -59.86 -6.04
CA HIS A 159 23.11 -61.00 -6.98
C HIS A 159 23.46 -60.58 -8.40
N LEU A 160 24.77 -60.46 -8.65
CA LEU A 160 25.46 -61.19 -9.73
C LEU A 160 26.97 -61.02 -9.50
N TRP A 161 27.56 -62.12 -9.02
CA TRP A 161 28.97 -62.53 -8.94
C TRP A 161 29.98 -61.57 -8.29
#